data_AF-A0A9W8RR80-F1
#
_entry.id   AF-A0A9W8RR80-F1
#
_cell.length_a   1.000
_cell.length_b   1.000
_cell.length_c   1.000
_cell.angle_alpha   90.00
_cell.angle_beta   90.00
_cell.angle_gamma   90.00
#
_symmetry.space_group_name_H-M   'P 1'
#
loop_
_entity.id
_entity.type
_entity.pdbx_description
1 polymer ?
#
loop_
_entity_poly.entity_id
_entity_poly.type
_entity_poly.pdbx_seq_one_letter_code
_entity_poly.pdbx_strand_id
1 'polypeptide(L)'
;MSLYISWALQSAGLGRSAMIAAERLATLPPFNRNMIALDCVQKHFQLADNNFGKPPGYSGGTQTTERTTEEWYARQGYEVVQRVDRGYDWKDPLLEEVVPVPVVYMVKKLS
;
A
#
# COMPACT_ATOMS: atom_id res chain seq x y z
N MET A 1 8.04 -4.90 7.03
CA MET A 1 7.08 -4.27 7.96
C MET A 1 6.02 -3.59 7.12
N SER A 2 4.73 -3.73 7.43
CA SER A 2 3.63 -3.15 6.65
C SER A 2 2.79 -2.19 7.51
N LEU A 3 2.16 -1.21 6.87
CA LEU A 3 1.14 -0.38 7.51
C LEU A 3 -0.20 -1.10 7.40
N TYR A 4 -0.79 -1.48 8.54
CA TYR A 4 -2.12 -2.05 8.61
C TYR A 4 -3.05 -1.13 9.40
N ILE A 5 -4.18 -0.77 8.79
CA ILE A 5 -5.28 -0.06 9.43
C ILE A 5 -6.53 -0.92 9.26
N SER A 6 -7.15 -1.29 10.39
CA SER A 6 -8.43 -2.00 10.37
C SER A 6 -9.44 -1.28 9.50
N TRP A 7 -10.16 -2.01 8.66
CA TRP A 7 -11.20 -1.47 7.78
C TRP A 7 -12.21 -0.60 8.52
N ALA A 8 -12.63 -1.02 9.71
CA ALA A 8 -13.57 -0.27 10.54
C ALA A 8 -13.06 1.12 10.98
N LEU A 9 -11.76 1.36 10.87
CA LEU A 9 -11.10 2.61 11.24
C LEU A 9 -10.52 3.36 10.04
N GLN A 10 -10.73 2.84 8.82
CA GLN A 10 -10.34 3.57 7.61
C GLN A 10 -11.20 4.84 7.47
N SER A 11 -10.67 5.84 6.77
CA SER A 11 -11.25 7.19 6.67
C SER A 11 -11.18 8.08 7.92
N ALA A 12 -10.79 7.54 9.09
CA ALA A 12 -10.57 8.34 10.31
C ALA A 12 -9.21 9.10 10.34
N GLY A 13 -8.46 9.12 9.23
CA GLY A 13 -7.15 9.78 9.14
C GLY A 13 -5.98 9.04 9.80
N LEU A 14 -6.23 7.90 10.48
CA LEU A 14 -5.21 7.16 11.23
C LEU A 14 -4.01 6.72 10.39
N GLY A 15 -4.23 6.29 9.14
CA GLY A 15 -3.14 5.89 8.25
C GLY A 15 -2.14 7.02 8.00
N ARG A 16 -2.65 8.25 7.79
CA ARG A 16 -1.79 9.43 7.56
C ARG A 16 -1.04 9.79 8.84
N SER A 17 -1.72 9.79 9.98
CA SER A 17 -1.09 10.08 11.28
C SER A 17 0.00 9.07 11.62
N ALA A 18 -0.24 7.78 11.35
CA ALA A 18 0.74 6.72 11.55
C ALA A 18 1.97 6.91 10.64
N MET A 19 1.77 7.26 9.36
CA MET A 19 2.88 7.54 8.44
C MET A 19 3.68 8.78 8.87
N ILE A 20 3.04 9.87 9.27
CA ILE A 20 3.74 11.05 9.79
C ILE A 20 4.60 10.70 11.01
N ALA A 21 4.08 9.87 11.92
CA ALA A 21 4.84 9.41 13.07
C ALA A 21 6.05 8.55 12.65
N ALA A 22 5.86 7.61 11.71
CA ALA A 22 6.94 6.77 11.19
C ALA A 22 8.00 7.58 10.45
N GLU A 23 7.59 8.53 9.62
CA GLU A 23 8.46 9.48 8.91
C GLU A 23 9.29 10.30 9.89
N ARG A 24 8.67 10.84 10.95
CA ARG A 24 9.39 11.55 12.02
C ARG A 24 10.39 10.65 12.75
N LEU A 25 10.02 9.41 13.06
CA LEU A 25 10.94 8.48 13.71
C LEU A 25 12.17 8.18 12.84
N ALA A 26 12.00 8.10 11.52
CA ALA A 26 13.11 7.88 10.59
C ALA A 26 14.14 9.02 10.60
N THR A 27 13.74 10.27 10.90
CA THR A 27 14.66 11.42 10.99
C THR A 27 15.39 11.52 12.32
N LEU A 28 14.89 10.86 13.37
CA LEU A 28 15.47 10.90 14.71
C LEU A 28 16.57 9.84 14.90
N PRO A 29 17.46 9.99 15.89
CA PRO A 29 18.35 8.92 16.31
C PRO A 29 17.58 7.65 16.70
N PRO A 30 18.09 6.44 16.40
CA PRO A 30 19.40 6.16 15.80
C PRO A 30 19.41 6.18 14.26
N PHE A 31 18.26 6.40 13.61
CA PHE A 31 18.13 6.25 12.17
C PHE A 31 18.77 7.40 11.40
N ASN A 32 18.52 8.66 11.80
CA ASN A 32 19.08 9.86 11.19
C ASN A 32 18.97 9.87 9.65
N ARG A 33 17.82 9.45 9.10
CA ARG A 33 17.60 9.36 7.65
C ARG A 33 16.82 10.56 7.13
N ASN A 34 17.12 10.94 5.90
CA ASN A 34 16.46 12.02 5.15
C ASN A 34 15.52 11.48 4.06
N MET A 35 15.28 10.18 4.05
CA MET A 35 14.45 9.50 3.06
C MET A 35 13.84 8.25 3.67
N ILE A 36 12.62 7.95 3.26
CA ILE A 36 11.93 6.69 3.53
C ILE A 36 11.50 6.06 2.20
N ALA A 37 11.55 4.74 2.13
CA ALA A 37 11.13 3.96 0.98
C ALA A 37 10.06 2.95 1.41
N LEU A 38 9.17 2.61 0.48
CA LEU A 38 8.18 1.57 0.64
C LEU A 38 7.88 0.91 -0.69
N ASP A 39 7.30 -0.27 -0.64
CA ASP A 39 6.61 -0.90 -1.75
C ASP A 39 5.11 -0.94 -1.48
N CYS A 40 4.31 -0.85 -2.54
CA CYS A 40 2.89 -1.15 -2.49
C CYS A 40 2.45 -1.81 -3.79
N VAL A 41 1.21 -2.32 -3.82
CA VAL A 41 0.66 -2.98 -5.00
C VAL A 41 0.33 -1.95 -6.07
N GLN A 42 0.68 -2.25 -7.32
CA GLN A 42 0.41 -1.35 -8.44
C GLN A 42 -1.10 -1.11 -8.60
N LYS A 43 -1.47 0.14 -8.91
CA LYS A 43 -2.86 0.60 -9.09
C LYS A 43 -3.70 -0.35 -9.96
N HIS A 44 -3.17 -0.79 -11.10
CA HIS A 44 -3.92 -1.61 -12.05
C HIS A 44 -4.36 -2.96 -11.45
N PHE A 45 -3.54 -3.55 -10.58
CA PHE A 45 -3.84 -4.85 -9.97
C PHE A 45 -4.83 -4.73 -8.82
N GLN A 46 -4.81 -3.60 -8.09
CA GLN A 46 -5.83 -3.30 -7.07
C GLN A 46 -7.23 -3.07 -7.67
N LEU A 47 -7.28 -2.50 -8.88
CA LEU A 47 -8.53 -2.22 -9.61
C LEU A 47 -8.99 -3.39 -10.47
N ALA A 48 -8.19 -4.43 -10.62
CA ALA A 48 -8.52 -5.57 -11.44
C ALA A 48 -9.65 -6.41 -10.82
N ASP A 49 -10.31 -7.18 -11.69
CA ASP A 49 -11.31 -8.15 -11.26
C ASP A 49 -10.62 -9.42 -10.73
N ASN A 50 -10.05 -9.31 -9.53
CA ASN A 50 -9.42 -10.40 -8.78
C ASN A 50 -9.89 -10.37 -7.31
N ASN A 51 -9.46 -11.34 -6.50
CA ASN A 51 -9.81 -11.38 -5.07
C ASN A 51 -8.79 -10.67 -4.16
N PHE A 52 -7.76 -10.05 -4.73
CA PHE A 52 -6.64 -9.51 -3.97
C PHE A 52 -7.07 -8.32 -3.11
N GLY A 53 -6.84 -8.40 -1.80
CA GLY A 53 -7.18 -7.34 -0.85
C GLY A 53 -8.68 -7.14 -0.59
N LYS A 54 -9.54 -8.02 -1.13
CA LYS A 54 -11.00 -7.97 -0.94
C LYS A 54 -11.41 -8.88 0.23
N PRO A 55 -12.42 -8.50 1.03
CA PRO A 55 -12.90 -9.33 2.12
C PRO A 55 -13.61 -10.60 1.60
N PRO A 56 -13.61 -11.70 2.38
CA PRO A 56 -14.36 -12.91 2.03
C PRO A 56 -15.85 -12.60 1.81
N GLY A 57 -16.44 -13.09 0.72
CA GLY A 57 -17.85 -12.87 0.39
C GLY A 57 -18.16 -11.55 -0.31
N TYR A 58 -17.15 -10.79 -0.75
CA TYR A 58 -17.34 -9.62 -1.58
C TYR A 58 -17.89 -10.00 -2.97
N SER A 59 -19.20 -9.85 -3.15
CA SER A 59 -19.92 -10.10 -4.41
C SER A 59 -20.04 -8.82 -5.24
N GLY A 60 -18.91 -8.32 -5.76
CA GLY A 60 -18.90 -7.39 -6.90
C GLY A 60 -19.63 -6.04 -6.74
N GLY A 61 -20.03 -5.64 -5.54
CA GLY A 61 -20.63 -4.34 -5.27
C GLY A 61 -19.54 -3.32 -4.94
N THR A 62 -19.39 -2.28 -5.76
CA THR A 62 -18.39 -1.19 -5.68
C THR A 62 -17.87 -0.92 -4.25
N GLN A 63 -16.82 -1.61 -3.82
CA GLN A 63 -15.90 -1.08 -2.83
C GLN A 63 -15.19 0.06 -3.56
N THR A 64 -15.82 1.22 -3.54
CA THR A 64 -15.15 2.49 -3.79
C THR A 64 -14.19 2.72 -2.63
N THR A 65 -13.10 1.94 -2.59
CA THR A 65 -11.84 2.61 -2.28
C THR A 65 -11.69 3.62 -3.40
N GLU A 66 -12.13 4.86 -3.19
CA GLU A 66 -12.01 5.96 -4.16
C GLU A 66 -10.56 6.18 -4.60
N ARG A 67 -9.61 5.47 -3.99
CA ARG A 67 -8.18 5.61 -4.15
C ARG A 67 -7.47 4.29 -3.89
N THR A 68 -6.58 3.92 -4.80
CA THR A 68 -5.63 2.82 -4.59
C THR A 68 -4.54 3.20 -3.58
N THR A 69 -3.87 2.21 -3.00
CA THR A 69 -2.76 2.47 -2.07
C THR A 69 -1.64 3.28 -2.72
N GLU A 70 -1.33 3.00 -3.99
CA GLU A 70 -0.35 3.75 -4.78
C GLU A 70 -0.70 5.25 -4.84
N GLU A 71 -1.95 5.56 -5.17
CA GLU A 71 -2.44 6.95 -5.23
C GLU A 71 -2.50 7.61 -3.85
N TRP A 72 -2.77 6.83 -2.79
CA TRP A 72 -2.78 7.33 -1.42
C TRP A 72 -1.38 7.74 -0.95
N TYR A 73 -0.34 6.97 -1.26
CA TYR A 73 1.04 7.34 -0.98
C TYR A 73 1.51 8.50 -1.87
N ALA A 74 1.17 8.51 -3.16
CA ALA A 74 1.52 9.61 -4.05
C ALA A 74 1.03 10.98 -3.51
N ARG A 75 -0.20 11.04 -2.98
CA ARG A 75 -0.76 12.26 -2.36
C ARG A 75 -0.06 12.71 -1.07
N GLN A 76 0.74 11.84 -0.46
CA GLN A 76 1.54 12.16 0.73
C GLN A 76 2.96 12.62 0.37
N GLY A 77 3.27 12.75 -0.91
CA GLY A 77 4.57 13.19 -1.42
C GLY A 77 5.55 12.05 -1.70
N TYR A 78 5.06 10.82 -1.83
CA TYR A 78 5.89 9.70 -2.30
C TYR A 78 5.97 9.70 -3.83
N GLU A 79 7.17 9.47 -4.35
CA GLU A 79 7.47 9.41 -5.78
C GLU A 79 7.81 7.97 -6.18
N VAL A 80 7.36 7.55 -7.36
CA VAL A 80 7.66 6.21 -7.91
C VAL A 80 9.12 6.15 -8.34
N VAL A 81 9.83 5.11 -7.89
CA VAL A 81 11.21 4.82 -8.29
C VAL A 81 11.28 3.65 -9.27
N GLN A 82 10.46 2.61 -9.03
CA GLN A 82 10.50 1.41 -9.85
C GLN A 82 9.16 0.68 -9.84
N ARG A 83 8.80 0.06 -10.97
CA ARG A 83 7.70 -0.90 -11.09
C ARG A 83 8.26 -2.28 -11.36
N VAL A 84 7.70 -3.29 -10.70
CA VAL A 84 8.07 -4.70 -10.87
C VAL A 84 6.79 -5.50 -11.01
N ASP A 85 6.63 -6.19 -12.12
CA ASP A 85 5.39 -6.92 -12.43
C ASP A 85 5.24 -8.21 -11.61
N ARG A 86 6.35 -8.71 -11.06
CA ARG A 86 6.40 -9.93 -10.25
C ARG A 86 7.13 -9.68 -8.92
N GLY A 87 6.51 -8.88 -8.05
CA GLY A 87 7.11 -8.49 -6.77
C GLY A 87 7.00 -9.57 -5.70
N TYR A 88 5.80 -10.10 -5.52
CA TYR A 88 5.51 -11.16 -4.56
C TYR A 88 4.61 -12.22 -5.19
N ASP A 89 4.68 -13.45 -4.67
CA ASP A 89 3.72 -14.49 -5.01
C ASP A 89 2.63 -14.52 -3.93
N TRP A 90 1.36 -14.34 -4.32
CA TRP A 90 0.20 -14.43 -3.43
C TRP A 90 -0.62 -15.67 -3.79
N LYS A 91 -0.94 -16.49 -2.79
CA LYS A 91 -1.86 -17.61 -2.98
C LYS A 91 -3.30 -17.10 -2.84
N ASP A 92 -4.06 -17.11 -3.93
CA ASP A 92 -5.49 -16.79 -3.90
C ASP A 92 -6.22 -17.84 -3.04
N PRO A 93 -6.86 -17.46 -1.93
CA PRO A 93 -7.49 -18.41 -1.02
C PRO A 93 -8.77 -19.04 -1.59
N LEU A 94 -9.38 -18.45 -2.63
CA LEU A 94 -10.59 -18.96 -3.29
C LEU A 94 -10.26 -19.87 -4.47
N LEU A 95 -9.24 -19.51 -5.25
CA LEU A 95 -8.84 -20.26 -6.45
C LEU A 95 -7.71 -21.27 -6.18
N GLU A 96 -7.06 -21.18 -5.01
CA GLU A 96 -5.84 -21.91 -4.64
C GLU A 96 -4.63 -21.69 -5.59
N GLU A 97 -4.74 -20.76 -6.53
CA GLU A 97 -3.71 -20.41 -7.50
C GLU A 97 -2.67 -19.46 -6.91
N VAL A 98 -1.42 -19.57 -7.38
CA VAL A 98 -0.35 -18.62 -7.07
C VAL A 98 -0.37 -17.50 -8.11
N VAL A 99 -0.76 -16.31 -7.66
CA VAL A 99 -0.86 -15.12 -8.50
C VAL A 99 0.33 -14.20 -8.22
N PRO A 100 1.10 -13.81 -9.26
CA PRO A 100 2.15 -12.82 -9.10
C PRO A 100 1.55 -11.43 -8.86
N VAL A 101 1.95 -10.79 -7.76
CA VAL A 101 1.52 -9.45 -7.37
C VAL A 101 2.50 -8.42 -7.94
N PRO A 102 2.05 -7.52 -8.82
CA PRO A 102 2.86 -6.42 -9.30
C PRO A 102 2.99 -5.35 -8.22
N VAL A 103 4.21 -4.90 -7.97
CA VAL A 103 4.55 -3.90 -6.95
C VAL A 103 5.14 -2.64 -7.57
N VAL A 104 5.00 -1.53 -6.86
CA VAL A 104 5.66 -0.26 -7.13
C VAL A 104 6.45 0.16 -5.90
N TYR A 105 7.73 0.43 -6.11
CA TYR A 105 8.62 1.01 -5.11
C TYR A 105 8.51 2.53 -5.17
N MET A 106 8.32 3.14 -4.00
CA MET A 106 8.15 4.57 -3.85
C MET A 106 9.06 5.12 -2.76
N VAL A 107 9.50 6.36 -2.90
CA VAL A 107 10.34 7.06 -1.92
C VAL A 107 9.76 8.42 -1.58
N LYS A 108 10.04 8.89 -0.37
CA LYS A 108 9.75 10.27 0.04
C LYS A 108 10.97 10.84 0.75
N LYS A 109 11.40 12.03 0.31
CA LYS A 109 12.39 12.83 1.03
C LYS A 109 11.75 13.38 2.31
N LEU A 110 12.45 13.25 3.42
CA LEU A 110 12.03 13.73 4.72
C LEU A 110 12.73 15.08 4.98
N SER A 111 11.93 16.09 5.34
CA SER A 111 12.38 17.44 5.69
C SER A 111 12.67 17.57 7.18
#